data_AF-A0A950QP34-F1
#
_entry.id   AF-A0A950QP34-F1
#
_cell.length_a   1.000
_cell.length_b   1.000
_cell.length_c   1.000
_cell.angle_alpha   90.00
_cell.angle_beta   90.00
_cell.angle_gamma   90.00
#
_symmetry.space_group_name_H-M   'P 1'
#
loop_
_entity.id
_entity.type
_entity.pdbx_description
1 polymer ?
#
loop_
_entity_poly.entity_id
_entity_poly.type
_entity_poly.pdbx_seq_one_letter_code
_entity_poly.pdbx_strand_id
1 'polypeptide(L)'
;METALVLDQEKQAQLVDFATHPSRYRHWQLTFNGPIATLVMDTKEDGGIRPGYKLKLNSYDLGVDIELHDALQRLRFEHPEVRTVVITSARQRVFCSGANIYMLGSSSHAWKVNFCKFTNETRNGIEDSSHNSGIKFLAACNGTTAGGGYELALACDEIVLIDDRSSAVSLPEVPLLGVLPGTGGLTRVTDKRKVRRDLADIFCTTPEGIQGQRAKEWRLVDEVVKPAQWTEQIQKRALELARHSDRPQNEAGVELTPLSRTIDDQGYHYEFVDVSFDRSARTATITVSAPESVEAKTLAQIKQAGAAWWPLQMARELDDAILSLRTNELELGLWLIKTRGNPDAVLEIDQQLAEHGKDWFVREVVNMLRRTFRRLDVSSRSMFAVIEEGSCFAGTLTELALACDRSYMLNNPDNPEASFVILSQMNFGSENVADGAAGSSSSSLLASNNGLSRIANRFYNDEAKIGALRSLTGKKLNAEQALEHGLVTAAPDDLDWTDELRLAIESRVALSPDALTGLEANLRFAQPESLLTRVFGRLSAWQNWIFIRPNAVGSSGALKVYGSGNKAKFDWNRV
;
A
#
# COMPACT_ATOMS: atom_id res chain seq x y z
N MET A 1 -10.06 16.89 -34.60
CA MET A 1 -9.20 17.80 -33.80
C MET A 1 -10.14 18.45 -32.81
N GLU A 2 -10.51 17.71 -31.78
CA GLU A 2 -11.40 18.20 -30.72
C GLU A 2 -10.55 18.49 -29.49
N THR A 3 -10.70 19.72 -29.03
CA THR A 3 -10.03 20.35 -27.90
C THR A 3 -10.17 19.50 -26.64
N ALA A 4 -9.05 18.92 -26.20
CA ALA A 4 -8.91 18.45 -24.83
C ALA A 4 -9.24 19.63 -23.91
N LEU A 5 -10.32 19.49 -23.13
CA LEU A 5 -10.65 20.41 -22.04
C LEU A 5 -9.55 20.29 -21.00
N VAL A 6 -8.53 21.14 -21.13
CA VAL A 6 -7.46 21.28 -20.14
C VAL A 6 -8.12 21.73 -18.83
N LEU A 7 -8.00 20.92 -17.79
CA LEU A 7 -8.40 21.28 -16.43
C LEU A 7 -7.87 22.67 -16.07
N ASP A 8 -8.68 23.45 -15.37
CA ASP A 8 -8.28 24.75 -14.82
C ASP A 8 -6.92 24.63 -14.09
N GLN A 9 -5.97 25.49 -14.43
CA GLN A 9 -4.59 25.45 -13.93
C GLN A 9 -4.54 25.52 -12.39
N GLU A 10 -5.49 26.22 -11.75
CA GLU A 10 -5.59 26.27 -10.29
C GLU A 10 -6.06 24.94 -9.68
N LYS A 11 -7.02 24.25 -10.31
CA LYS A 11 -7.43 22.90 -9.91
C LYS A 11 -6.30 21.90 -10.10
N GLN A 12 -5.59 21.97 -11.23
CA GLN A 12 -4.46 21.10 -11.53
C GLN A 12 -3.31 21.30 -10.52
N ALA A 13 -3.05 22.54 -10.08
CA ALA A 13 -2.05 22.84 -9.05
C ALA A 13 -2.43 22.31 -7.65
N GLN A 14 -3.71 22.00 -7.42
CA GLN A 14 -4.19 21.44 -6.15
C GLN A 14 -4.22 19.90 -6.14
N LEU A 15 -4.18 19.23 -7.28
CA LEU A 15 -4.14 17.76 -7.32
C LEU A 15 -2.83 17.23 -6.75
N VAL A 16 -2.91 16.12 -6.02
CA VAL A 16 -1.71 15.33 -5.69
C VAL A 16 -1.43 14.40 -6.84
N ASP A 17 -0.27 14.56 -7.47
CA ASP A 17 0.27 13.63 -8.45
C ASP A 17 1.30 12.70 -7.78
N PHE A 18 1.07 11.40 -7.87
CA PHE A 18 1.97 10.38 -7.33
C PHE A 18 3.10 10.03 -8.30
N ALA A 19 2.99 10.42 -9.57
CA ALA A 19 4.00 10.15 -10.58
C ALA A 19 5.25 11.02 -10.39
N THR A 20 6.32 10.42 -9.89
CA THR A 20 7.65 11.05 -9.76
C THR A 20 8.73 10.20 -10.46
N HIS A 21 9.98 10.64 -10.40
CA HIS A 21 11.15 9.95 -10.96
C HIS A 21 12.41 10.44 -10.23
N PRO A 22 13.49 9.64 -10.09
CA PRO A 22 14.73 10.08 -9.41
C PRO A 22 15.28 11.43 -9.85
N SER A 23 15.17 11.78 -11.14
CA SER A 23 15.60 13.10 -11.66
C SER A 23 14.79 14.30 -11.13
N ARG A 24 13.62 14.05 -10.54
CA ARG A 24 12.73 15.05 -9.93
C ARG A 24 12.72 14.98 -8.41
N TYR A 25 13.44 14.04 -7.79
CA TYR A 25 13.47 13.92 -6.33
C TYR A 25 14.06 15.18 -5.70
N ARG A 26 13.41 15.60 -4.63
CA ARG A 26 13.86 16.70 -3.78
C ARG A 26 14.44 16.15 -2.49
N HIS A 27 13.87 15.08 -1.96
CA HIS A 27 14.03 14.64 -0.58
C HIS A 27 14.88 13.38 -0.41
N TRP A 28 15.17 12.67 -1.50
CA TRP A 28 15.92 11.43 -1.48
C TRP A 28 17.05 11.42 -2.50
N GLN A 29 18.13 10.75 -2.14
CA GLN A 29 19.23 10.44 -3.05
C GLN A 29 19.48 8.93 -3.07
N LEU A 30 19.79 8.39 -4.24
CA LEU A 30 20.10 6.97 -4.43
C LEU A 30 21.55 6.83 -4.89
N THR A 31 22.29 5.94 -4.26
CA THR A 31 23.62 5.53 -4.71
C THR A 31 23.74 4.01 -4.70
N PHE A 32 24.60 3.47 -5.56
CA PHE A 32 24.73 2.04 -5.80
C PHE A 32 26.20 1.61 -5.68
N ASN A 33 26.45 0.55 -4.91
CA ASN A 33 27.76 -0.06 -4.75
C ASN A 33 27.63 -1.58 -4.74
N GLY A 34 27.72 -2.18 -5.93
CA GLY A 34 27.49 -3.62 -6.11
C GLY A 34 26.11 -4.03 -5.58
N PRO A 35 26.01 -5.00 -4.65
CA PRO A 35 24.72 -5.49 -4.16
C PRO A 35 24.03 -4.55 -3.15
N ILE A 36 24.63 -3.41 -2.82
CA ILE A 36 24.12 -2.45 -1.84
C ILE A 36 23.65 -1.19 -2.55
N ALA A 37 22.36 -0.88 -2.38
CA ALA A 37 21.87 0.47 -2.62
C ALA A 37 21.87 1.26 -1.31
N THR A 38 22.22 2.54 -1.36
CA THR A 38 22.05 3.46 -0.23
C THR A 38 21.00 4.49 -0.58
N LEU A 39 19.92 4.50 0.18
CA LEU A 39 18.83 5.46 0.09
C LEU A 39 19.02 6.52 1.19
N VAL A 40 19.41 7.72 0.78
CA VAL A 40 19.79 8.81 1.67
C VAL A 40 18.67 9.84 1.77
N MET A 41 18.11 10.01 2.97
CA MET A 41 17.12 11.05 3.26
C MET A 41 17.79 12.42 3.40
N ASP A 42 17.37 13.37 2.57
CA ASP A 42 17.84 14.75 2.54
C ASP A 42 16.67 15.70 2.25
N THR A 43 15.74 15.85 3.20
CA THR A 43 14.52 16.62 2.93
C THR A 43 14.86 18.08 2.65
N LYS A 44 14.35 18.63 1.54
CA LYS A 44 14.38 20.09 1.33
C LYS A 44 13.34 20.75 2.23
N GLU A 45 13.79 21.68 3.06
CA GLU A 45 12.95 22.32 4.06
C GLU A 45 11.80 23.12 3.42
N ASP A 46 12.07 23.78 2.29
CA ASP A 46 11.06 24.50 1.49
C ASP A 46 10.40 23.61 0.43
N GLY A 47 10.45 22.29 0.65
CA GLY A 47 9.97 21.28 -0.28
C GLY A 47 8.59 20.70 0.02
N GLY A 48 7.82 21.32 0.91
CA GLY A 48 6.50 20.80 1.27
C GLY A 48 5.56 20.66 0.07
N ILE A 49 4.79 19.57 0.03
CA ILE A 49 3.78 19.31 -1.01
C ILE A 49 2.59 20.27 -0.91
N ARG A 50 2.35 20.83 0.29
CA ARG A 50 1.40 21.91 0.54
C ARG A 50 2.13 23.10 1.18
N PRO A 51 1.65 24.34 0.94
CA PRO A 51 2.21 25.51 1.60
C PRO A 51 1.90 25.55 3.10
N GLY A 52 2.62 26.40 3.84
CA GLY A 52 2.32 26.72 5.24
C GLY A 52 3.23 26.08 6.30
N TYR A 53 4.22 25.28 5.90
CA TYR A 53 5.20 24.67 6.81
C TYR A 53 6.57 24.47 6.13
N LYS A 54 7.59 24.21 6.95
CA LYS A 54 8.94 23.82 6.50
C LYS A 54 9.30 22.44 7.02
N LEU A 55 9.91 21.61 6.18
CA LEU A 55 10.35 20.24 6.46
C LEU A 55 11.74 20.20 7.12
N LYS A 56 11.90 20.92 8.24
CA LYS A 56 13.18 20.98 8.98
C LYS A 56 13.55 19.62 9.55
N LEU A 57 14.85 19.40 9.79
CA LEU A 57 15.39 18.26 10.54
C LEU A 57 14.97 16.89 9.98
N ASN A 58 14.89 16.73 8.65
CA ASN A 58 14.38 15.51 8.03
C ASN A 58 12.97 15.12 8.53
N SER A 59 12.13 16.11 8.86
CA SER A 59 10.68 15.85 8.97
C SER A 59 10.07 15.66 7.60
N TYR A 60 8.96 14.92 7.53
CA TYR A 60 8.36 14.54 6.25
C TYR A 60 6.86 14.85 6.15
N ASP A 61 6.40 15.02 4.91
CA ASP A 61 4.99 15.09 4.53
C ASP A 61 4.67 14.01 3.48
N LEU A 62 3.50 14.10 2.83
CA LEU A 62 3.10 13.15 1.80
C LEU A 62 4.05 13.14 0.59
N GLY A 63 4.60 14.29 0.18
CA GLY A 63 5.49 14.38 -0.99
C GLY A 63 6.81 13.63 -0.78
N VAL A 64 7.37 13.72 0.44
CA VAL A 64 8.55 12.94 0.81
C VAL A 64 8.29 11.43 0.72
N ASP A 65 7.10 10.98 1.10
CA ASP A 65 6.75 9.56 1.06
C ASP A 65 6.38 9.08 -0.35
N ILE A 66 5.86 9.97 -1.21
CA ILE A 66 5.67 9.68 -2.65
C ILE A 66 7.02 9.37 -3.30
N GLU A 67 8.05 10.18 -3.03
CA GLU A 67 9.40 9.91 -3.52
C GLU A 67 9.99 8.62 -2.91
N LEU A 68 9.76 8.35 -1.62
CA LEU A 68 10.18 7.08 -1.00
C LEU A 68 9.52 5.87 -1.67
N HIS A 69 8.21 5.96 -1.93
CA HIS A 69 7.46 4.92 -2.63
C HIS A 69 8.03 4.66 -4.03
N ASP A 70 8.27 5.71 -4.82
CA ASP A 70 8.88 5.59 -6.14
C ASP A 70 10.30 5.00 -6.03
N ALA A 71 11.13 5.47 -5.10
CA ALA A 71 12.50 4.97 -4.92
C ALA A 71 12.53 3.46 -4.63
N LEU A 72 11.60 2.97 -3.80
CA LEU A 72 11.44 1.53 -3.56
C LEU A 72 11.03 0.78 -4.83
N GLN A 73 10.19 1.37 -5.69
CA GLN A 73 9.82 0.78 -6.98
C GLN A 73 11.02 0.74 -7.93
N ARG A 74 11.82 1.81 -8.02
CA ARG A 74 13.08 1.83 -8.80
C ARG A 74 14.01 0.71 -8.34
N LEU A 75 14.21 0.56 -7.03
CA LEU A 75 15.07 -0.50 -6.46
C LEU A 75 14.57 -1.91 -6.78
N ARG A 76 13.24 -2.13 -6.80
CA ARG A 76 12.65 -3.43 -7.11
C ARG A 76 12.88 -3.84 -8.57
N PHE A 77 12.60 -2.92 -9.50
CA PHE A 77 12.52 -3.20 -10.93
C PHE A 77 13.78 -2.81 -11.73
N GLU A 78 14.41 -1.69 -11.40
CA GLU A 78 15.54 -1.13 -12.18
C GLU A 78 16.90 -1.64 -11.69
N HIS A 79 16.94 -2.30 -10.52
CA HIS A 79 18.16 -2.74 -9.87
C HIS A 79 18.11 -4.21 -9.41
N PRO A 80 18.10 -5.19 -10.34
CA PRO A 80 18.14 -6.62 -10.02
C PRO A 80 19.35 -7.00 -9.18
N GLU A 81 20.49 -6.35 -9.37
CA GLU A 81 21.74 -6.59 -8.66
C GLU A 81 21.68 -6.21 -7.17
N VAL A 82 20.79 -5.29 -6.81
CA VAL A 82 20.64 -4.81 -5.43
C VAL A 82 19.94 -5.86 -4.58
N ARG A 83 20.56 -6.18 -3.44
CA ARG A 83 20.12 -7.21 -2.48
C ARG A 83 19.93 -6.65 -1.09
N THR A 84 20.57 -5.53 -0.77
CA THR A 84 20.35 -4.80 0.48
C THR A 84 20.24 -3.31 0.22
N VAL A 85 19.26 -2.69 0.86
CA VAL A 85 19.03 -1.24 0.83
C VAL A 85 19.38 -0.69 2.21
N VAL A 86 20.39 0.17 2.26
CA VAL A 86 20.73 0.93 3.47
C VAL A 86 19.95 2.23 3.44
N ILE A 87 19.07 2.44 4.41
CA ILE A 87 18.37 3.73 4.59
C ILE A 87 19.16 4.55 5.61
N THR A 88 19.59 5.75 5.23
CA THR A 88 20.37 6.65 6.09
C THR A 88 20.02 8.11 5.84
N SER A 89 20.68 9.03 6.54
CA SER A 89 20.45 10.47 6.41
C SER A 89 21.69 11.20 5.92
N ALA A 90 21.49 12.19 5.04
CA ALA A 90 22.53 13.14 4.63
C ALA A 90 22.85 14.15 5.75
N ARG A 91 21.94 14.33 6.71
CA ARG A 91 22.09 15.33 7.77
C ARG A 91 22.90 14.77 8.94
N GLN A 92 23.80 15.59 9.46
CA GLN A 92 24.54 15.25 10.67
C GLN A 92 23.61 15.26 11.89
N ARG A 93 23.75 14.25 12.76
CA ARG A 93 23.05 14.13 14.06
C ARG A 93 21.53 13.99 13.99
N VAL A 94 20.93 13.93 12.80
CA VAL A 94 19.50 13.68 12.62
C VAL A 94 19.30 12.66 11.52
N PHE A 95 18.71 11.51 11.86
CA PHE A 95 18.27 10.54 10.87
C PHE A 95 16.96 11.02 10.24
N CYS A 96 15.91 11.10 11.06
CA CYS A 96 14.57 11.57 10.68
C CYS A 96 13.79 11.96 11.93
N SER A 97 13.16 13.13 11.91
CA SER A 97 12.38 13.65 13.05
C SER A 97 10.88 13.34 12.97
N GLY A 98 10.46 12.51 12.01
CA GLY A 98 9.08 12.05 11.88
C GLY A 98 8.18 12.95 11.01
N ALA A 99 6.88 12.64 11.01
CA ALA A 99 5.89 13.41 10.28
C ALA A 99 5.90 14.88 10.76
N ASN A 100 5.86 15.83 9.83
CA ASN A 100 5.96 17.24 10.16
C ASN A 100 4.74 17.70 10.98
N ILE A 101 5.00 18.20 12.19
CA ILE A 101 3.95 18.53 13.17
C ILE A 101 3.10 19.72 12.71
N TYR A 102 3.71 20.73 12.07
CA TYR A 102 2.99 21.87 11.53
C TYR A 102 2.06 21.45 10.39
N MET A 103 2.52 20.57 9.49
CA MET A 103 1.70 19.95 8.46
C MET A 103 0.50 19.20 9.07
N LEU A 104 0.72 18.36 10.08
CA LEU A 104 -0.36 17.63 10.76
C LEU A 104 -1.37 18.60 11.41
N GLY A 105 -0.85 19.65 12.04
CA GLY A 105 -1.65 20.71 12.67
C GLY A 105 -2.48 21.50 11.67
N SER A 106 -2.01 21.75 10.46
CA SER A 106 -2.74 22.50 9.41
C SER A 106 -3.64 21.64 8.53
N SER A 107 -3.47 20.32 8.54
CA SER A 107 -4.18 19.39 7.65
C SER A 107 -5.62 19.10 8.08
N SER A 108 -6.51 18.84 7.12
CA SER A 108 -7.85 18.31 7.38
C SER A 108 -7.80 16.92 8.04
N HIS A 109 -8.93 16.42 8.52
CA HIS A 109 -9.00 15.04 9.04
C HIS A 109 -8.73 14.03 7.92
N ALA A 110 -9.45 14.14 6.79
CA ALA A 110 -9.28 13.24 5.64
C ALA A 110 -7.83 13.22 5.10
N TRP A 111 -7.15 14.39 5.04
CA TRP A 111 -5.75 14.45 4.62
C TRP A 111 -4.84 13.67 5.56
N LYS A 112 -4.99 13.81 6.89
CA LYS A 112 -4.20 13.05 7.88
C LYS A 112 -4.44 11.56 7.75
N VAL A 113 -5.69 11.12 7.59
CA VAL A 113 -6.03 9.71 7.44
C VAL A 113 -5.42 9.13 6.16
N ASN A 114 -5.52 9.84 5.03
CA ASN A 114 -4.90 9.41 3.78
C ASN A 114 -3.37 9.37 3.86
N PHE A 115 -2.77 10.41 4.45
CA PHE A 115 -1.33 10.46 4.73
C PHE A 115 -0.87 9.24 5.55
N CYS A 116 -1.53 8.96 6.69
CA CYS A 116 -1.23 7.78 7.49
C CYS A 116 -1.43 6.48 6.71
N LYS A 117 -2.49 6.36 5.90
CA LYS A 117 -2.74 5.15 5.11
C LYS A 117 -1.64 4.90 4.08
N PHE A 118 -1.33 5.90 3.25
CA PHE A 118 -0.30 5.79 2.22
C PHE A 118 1.08 5.50 2.82
N THR A 119 1.47 6.24 3.86
CA THR A 119 2.77 6.03 4.53
C THR A 119 2.87 4.66 5.19
N ASN A 120 1.78 4.15 5.77
CA ASN A 120 1.71 2.77 6.26
C ASN A 120 1.89 1.77 5.11
N GLU A 121 1.22 1.95 3.97
CA GLU A 121 1.37 1.08 2.79
C GLU A 121 2.81 1.08 2.25
N THR A 122 3.48 2.23 2.19
CA THR A 122 4.91 2.34 1.81
C THR A 122 5.81 1.52 2.74
N ARG A 123 5.61 1.63 4.06
CA ARG A 123 6.37 0.89 5.09
C ARG A 123 6.05 -0.61 5.06
N ASN A 124 4.79 -0.98 4.87
CA ASN A 124 4.40 -2.37 4.67
C ASN A 124 5.05 -2.96 3.40
N GLY A 125 5.24 -2.14 2.36
CA GLY A 125 5.95 -2.53 1.14
C GLY A 125 7.43 -2.88 1.37
N ILE A 126 8.10 -2.23 2.34
CA ILE A 126 9.48 -2.58 2.72
C ILE A 126 9.52 -4.03 3.23
N GLU A 127 8.61 -4.38 4.13
CA GLU A 127 8.50 -5.73 4.70
C GLU A 127 8.03 -6.75 3.64
N ASP A 128 7.09 -6.37 2.77
CA ASP A 128 6.66 -7.21 1.64
C ASP A 128 7.83 -7.57 0.72
N SER A 129 8.73 -6.62 0.45
CA SER A 129 9.94 -6.88 -0.33
C SER A 129 10.99 -7.70 0.43
N SER A 130 11.10 -7.54 1.75
CA SER A 130 11.93 -8.43 2.55
C SER A 130 11.50 -9.89 2.43
N HIS A 131 10.20 -10.15 2.49
CA HIS A 131 9.69 -11.51 2.41
C HIS A 131 9.70 -12.08 0.99
N ASN A 132 9.44 -11.24 -0.04
CA ASN A 132 9.08 -11.75 -1.37
C ASN A 132 9.93 -11.22 -2.54
N SER A 133 10.76 -10.20 -2.33
CA SER A 133 11.59 -9.60 -3.39
C SER A 133 13.05 -10.06 -3.38
N GLY A 134 13.49 -10.69 -2.30
CA GLY A 134 14.91 -10.98 -2.07
C GLY A 134 15.71 -9.72 -1.73
N ILE A 135 15.08 -8.67 -1.19
CA ILE A 135 15.73 -7.41 -0.81
C ILE A 135 15.65 -7.26 0.70
N LYS A 136 16.78 -7.04 1.38
CA LYS A 136 16.80 -6.68 2.80
C LYS A 136 16.99 -5.19 3.00
N PHE A 137 16.52 -4.65 4.12
CA PHE A 137 16.56 -3.23 4.46
C PHE A 137 17.26 -3.03 5.80
N LEU A 138 18.28 -2.17 5.80
CA LEU A 138 19.06 -1.81 6.98
C LEU A 138 18.87 -0.33 7.28
N ALA A 139 18.26 0.01 8.41
CA ALA A 139 18.21 1.38 8.89
C ALA A 139 19.53 1.74 9.59
N ALA A 140 20.34 2.55 8.92
CA ALA A 140 21.58 3.09 9.46
C ALA A 140 21.28 4.46 10.12
N CYS A 141 20.78 4.41 11.35
CA CYS A 141 20.37 5.56 12.16
C CYS A 141 21.58 6.32 12.70
N ASN A 142 22.11 7.23 11.89
CA ASN A 142 23.28 8.09 12.15
C ASN A 142 22.95 9.38 12.92
N GLY A 143 21.87 9.40 13.69
CA GLY A 143 21.37 10.60 14.37
C GLY A 143 20.10 10.35 15.17
N THR A 144 19.52 11.44 15.70
CA THR A 144 18.17 11.43 16.29
C THR A 144 17.16 10.79 15.34
N THR A 145 16.47 9.77 15.85
CA THR A 145 15.50 8.95 15.13
C THR A 145 14.18 8.99 15.89
N ALA A 146 13.31 9.92 15.54
CA ALA A 146 12.15 10.28 16.37
C ALA A 146 10.82 10.11 15.64
N GLY A 147 9.82 9.62 16.38
CA GLY A 147 8.44 9.42 15.93
C GLY A 147 8.41 8.65 14.61
N GLY A 148 7.78 9.22 13.59
CA GLY A 148 7.74 8.67 12.23
C GLY A 148 9.10 8.28 11.62
N GLY A 149 10.23 8.86 12.08
CA GLY A 149 11.56 8.44 11.67
C GLY A 149 11.96 7.08 12.24
N TYR A 150 11.59 6.82 13.49
CA TYR A 150 11.72 5.50 14.08
C TYR A 150 10.69 4.52 13.48
N GLU A 151 9.48 4.98 13.12
CA GLU A 151 8.50 4.13 12.42
C GLU A 151 8.99 3.66 11.03
N LEU A 152 9.76 4.49 10.32
CA LEU A 152 10.45 4.08 9.09
C LEU A 152 11.55 3.04 9.40
N ALA A 153 12.37 3.28 10.43
CA ALA A 153 13.40 2.32 10.84
C ALA A 153 12.80 0.97 11.27
N LEU A 154 11.67 1.00 12.00
CA LEU A 154 10.92 -0.19 12.42
C LEU A 154 10.43 -1.04 11.24
N ALA A 155 10.19 -0.45 10.06
CA ALA A 155 9.81 -1.18 8.87
C ALA A 155 10.98 -1.92 8.20
N CYS A 156 12.23 -1.50 8.46
CA CYS A 156 13.43 -2.20 7.99
C CYS A 156 13.61 -3.57 8.67
N ASP A 157 14.44 -4.44 8.09
CA ASP A 157 14.77 -5.72 8.70
C ASP A 157 15.56 -5.52 9.99
N GLU A 158 16.54 -4.60 9.94
CA GLU A 158 17.41 -4.31 11.07
C GLU A 158 17.65 -2.82 11.26
N ILE A 159 17.89 -2.43 12.51
CA ILE A 159 18.17 -1.06 12.93
C ILE A 159 19.52 -1.03 13.64
N VAL A 160 20.44 -0.23 13.10
CA VAL A 160 21.73 0.06 13.72
C VAL A 160 21.74 1.52 14.14
N LEU A 161 21.98 1.79 15.42
CA LEU A 161 22.03 3.14 15.97
C LEU A 161 23.48 3.57 16.26
N ILE A 162 23.84 4.78 15.87
CA ILE A 162 25.17 5.30 16.17
C ILE A 162 25.32 5.60 17.67
N ASP A 163 26.40 5.12 18.30
CA ASP A 163 26.72 5.34 19.71
C ASP A 163 27.64 6.56 19.89
N ASP A 164 27.09 7.74 19.62
CA ASP A 164 27.79 9.03 19.71
C ASP A 164 27.45 9.83 20.99
N ARG A 165 26.75 9.20 21.95
CA ARG A 165 26.22 9.80 23.20
C ARG A 165 25.14 10.87 23.01
N SER A 166 24.62 11.06 21.80
CA SER A 166 23.56 12.02 21.49
C SER A 166 22.37 11.39 20.76
N SER A 167 22.65 10.44 19.87
CA SER A 167 21.67 9.76 19.04
C SER A 167 20.78 8.83 19.86
N ALA A 168 19.47 8.97 19.66
CA ALA A 168 18.43 8.24 20.36
C ALA A 168 17.34 7.80 19.38
N VAL A 169 16.70 6.68 19.69
CA VAL A 169 15.38 6.33 19.13
C VAL A 169 14.29 6.81 20.08
N SER A 170 13.18 7.32 19.56
CA SER A 170 12.05 7.82 20.38
C SER A 170 10.71 7.72 19.66
N LEU A 171 9.62 7.57 20.44
CA LEU A 171 8.23 7.72 19.99
C LEU A 171 7.52 8.79 20.84
N PRO A 172 7.78 10.09 20.58
CA PRO A 172 7.29 11.18 21.42
C PRO A 172 5.85 11.62 21.09
N GLU A 173 5.12 10.91 20.23
CA GLU A 173 3.81 11.29 19.72
C GLU A 173 2.78 11.50 20.83
N VAL A 174 2.72 10.61 21.82
CA VAL A 174 1.77 10.73 22.94
C VAL A 174 2.08 11.96 23.80
N PRO A 175 3.31 12.12 24.36
CA PRO A 175 3.60 13.23 25.27
C PRO A 175 3.70 14.60 24.58
N LEU A 176 4.15 14.67 23.32
CA LEU A 176 4.34 15.95 22.63
C LEU A 176 3.16 16.36 21.76
N LEU A 177 2.45 15.40 21.16
CA LEU A 177 1.48 15.66 20.10
C LEU A 177 0.06 15.23 20.49
N GLY A 178 -0.11 14.48 21.59
CA GLY A 178 -1.40 13.96 22.00
C GLY A 178 -2.00 12.96 21.01
N VAL A 179 -1.16 12.28 20.22
CA VAL A 179 -1.55 11.28 19.21
C VAL A 179 -0.67 10.03 19.32
N LEU A 180 -0.98 8.98 18.57
CA LEU A 180 -0.21 7.74 18.57
C LEU A 180 0.90 7.76 17.51
N PRO A 181 1.94 6.91 17.67
CA PRO A 181 2.78 6.40 16.59
C PRO A 181 1.93 5.58 15.60
N GLY A 182 1.19 6.30 14.74
CA GLY A 182 0.12 5.77 13.89
C GLY A 182 0.59 5.20 12.56
N THR A 183 1.87 5.33 12.22
CA THR A 183 2.48 4.76 11.00
C THR A 183 3.02 3.35 11.27
N GLY A 184 2.23 2.58 12.03
CA GLY A 184 2.55 1.22 12.45
C GLY A 184 3.55 1.14 13.59
N GLY A 185 3.96 2.26 14.21
CA GLY A 185 4.97 2.30 15.26
C GLY A 185 4.64 1.40 16.43
N LEU A 186 3.46 1.57 17.04
CA LEU A 186 3.04 0.73 18.19
C LEU A 186 2.97 -0.74 17.82
N THR A 187 2.37 -1.06 16.66
CA THR A 187 2.23 -2.43 16.19
C THR A 187 3.58 -3.07 15.95
N ARG A 188 4.56 -2.38 15.35
CA ARG A 188 5.90 -2.93 15.12
C ARG A 188 6.71 -3.03 16.41
N VAL A 189 6.56 -2.10 17.35
CA VAL A 189 7.19 -2.22 18.70
C VAL A 189 6.74 -3.51 19.40
N THR A 190 5.46 -3.85 19.36
CA THR A 190 4.95 -5.07 20.01
C THR A 190 5.12 -6.32 19.16
N ASP A 191 4.71 -6.28 17.91
CA ASP A 191 4.53 -7.48 17.09
C ASP A 191 5.81 -7.89 16.37
N LYS A 192 6.66 -6.91 15.99
CA LYS A 192 7.94 -7.17 15.28
C LYS A 192 9.12 -7.18 16.25
N ARG A 193 9.33 -6.09 17.00
CA ARG A 193 10.46 -5.93 17.92
C ARG A 193 10.32 -6.73 19.21
N LYS A 194 9.09 -7.14 19.55
CA LYS A 194 8.76 -7.87 20.79
C LYS A 194 9.29 -7.15 22.04
N VAL A 195 9.17 -5.81 22.05
CA VAL A 195 9.49 -5.00 23.23
C VAL A 195 8.47 -5.32 24.32
N ARG A 196 8.93 -5.53 25.55
CA ARG A 196 8.06 -5.81 26.69
C ARG A 196 7.09 -4.64 26.87
N ARG A 197 5.81 -4.92 27.09
CA ARG A 197 4.72 -3.93 27.04
C ARG A 197 4.95 -2.70 27.94
N ASP A 198 5.43 -2.91 29.16
CA ASP A 198 5.74 -1.85 30.12
C ASP A 198 6.94 -1.00 29.71
N LEU A 199 7.95 -1.59 29.08
CA LEU A 199 9.06 -0.81 28.50
C LEU A 199 8.60 -0.01 27.27
N ALA A 200 7.71 -0.59 26.46
CA ALA A 200 7.08 0.11 25.34
C ALA A 200 6.22 1.30 25.83
N ASP A 201 5.52 1.16 26.95
CA ASP A 201 4.77 2.27 27.57
C ASP A 201 5.69 3.42 28.00
N ILE A 202 6.77 3.12 28.74
CA ILE A 202 7.78 4.13 29.10
C ILE A 202 8.35 4.79 27.84
N PHE A 203 8.70 3.98 26.84
CA PHE A 203 9.26 4.45 25.58
C PHE A 203 8.33 5.39 24.81
N CYS A 204 7.03 5.11 24.79
CA CYS A 204 6.02 5.92 24.09
C CYS A 204 5.52 7.11 24.91
N THR A 205 5.93 7.24 26.18
CA THR A 205 5.51 8.34 27.08
C THR A 205 6.68 9.21 27.54
N THR A 206 7.89 8.96 27.04
CA THR A 206 9.12 9.72 27.34
C THR A 206 9.67 10.38 26.06
N PRO A 207 9.67 11.72 25.94
CA PRO A 207 10.06 12.40 24.70
C PRO A 207 11.56 12.32 24.39
N GLU A 208 12.42 12.14 25.39
CA GLU A 208 13.88 12.11 25.22
C GLU A 208 14.39 10.83 24.52
N GLY A 209 13.60 9.75 24.55
CA GLY A 209 13.96 8.47 23.92
C GLY A 209 15.01 7.65 24.66
N ILE A 210 15.52 6.63 23.97
CA ILE A 210 16.46 5.64 24.49
C ILE A 210 17.71 5.62 23.62
N GLN A 211 18.88 5.71 24.26
CA GLN A 211 20.19 5.79 23.62
C GLN A 211 21.01 4.51 23.84
N GLY A 212 22.01 4.31 22.98
CA GLY A 212 23.11 3.37 23.18
C GLY A 212 22.67 1.97 23.57
N GLN A 213 23.46 1.32 24.43
CA GLN A 213 23.26 -0.09 24.80
C GLN A 213 21.86 -0.39 25.35
N ARG A 214 21.24 0.56 26.07
CA ARG A 214 19.88 0.41 26.60
C ARG A 214 18.85 0.22 25.49
N ALA A 215 19.02 0.89 24.34
CA ALA A 215 18.11 0.72 23.20
C ALA A 215 18.16 -0.72 22.66
N LYS A 216 19.35 -1.33 22.62
CA LYS A 216 19.54 -2.72 22.22
C LYS A 216 18.95 -3.69 23.24
N GLU A 217 19.23 -3.48 24.53
CA GLU A 217 18.69 -4.31 25.63
C GLU A 217 17.16 -4.32 25.64
N TRP A 218 16.52 -3.19 25.31
CA TRP A 218 15.07 -3.07 25.21
C TRP A 218 14.50 -3.57 23.88
N ARG A 219 15.35 -4.08 22.97
CA ARG A 219 15.00 -4.55 21.61
C ARG A 219 14.51 -3.47 20.66
N LEU A 220 14.76 -2.20 20.97
CA LEU A 220 14.41 -1.07 20.11
C LEU A 220 15.32 -1.00 18.87
N VAL A 221 16.58 -1.40 19.02
CA VAL A 221 17.53 -1.53 17.91
C VAL A 221 18.22 -2.88 17.97
N ASP A 222 18.80 -3.30 16.86
CA ASP A 222 19.52 -4.58 16.78
C ASP A 222 20.97 -4.41 17.21
N GLU A 223 21.61 -3.32 16.80
CA GLU A 223 23.00 -3.03 17.15
C GLU A 223 23.23 -1.55 17.44
N VAL A 224 24.28 -1.30 18.24
CA VAL A 224 24.81 0.05 18.47
C VAL A 224 26.30 0.09 18.12
N VAL A 225 26.70 1.10 17.35
CA VAL A 225 28.05 1.14 16.76
C VAL A 225 28.70 2.50 17.02
N LYS A 226 29.94 2.48 17.53
CA LYS A 226 30.71 3.71 17.77
C LYS A 226 31.02 4.44 16.46
N PRO A 227 31.09 5.78 16.44
CA PRO A 227 31.35 6.57 15.24
C PRO A 227 32.57 6.11 14.43
N ALA A 228 33.67 5.75 15.10
CA ALA A 228 34.91 5.32 14.46
C ALA A 228 34.78 4.01 13.67
N GLN A 229 33.76 3.19 13.95
CA GLN A 229 33.52 1.89 13.31
C GLN A 229 32.28 1.91 12.41
N TRP A 230 31.56 3.04 12.35
CA TRP A 230 30.25 3.14 11.72
C TRP A 230 30.24 2.64 10.28
N THR A 231 31.08 3.25 9.42
CA THR A 231 31.12 2.94 7.99
C THR A 231 31.44 1.47 7.74
N GLU A 232 32.44 0.93 8.43
CA GLU A 232 32.86 -0.46 8.27
C GLU A 232 31.74 -1.43 8.70
N GLN A 233 31.11 -1.20 9.86
CA GLN A 233 30.08 -2.11 10.38
C GLN A 233 28.79 -2.06 9.55
N ILE A 234 28.36 -0.88 9.09
CA ILE A 234 27.19 -0.77 8.21
C ILE A 234 27.45 -1.51 6.89
N GLN A 235 28.62 -1.30 6.28
CA GLN A 235 28.96 -1.99 5.04
C GLN A 235 29.04 -3.50 5.24
N LYS A 236 29.72 -3.95 6.30
CA LYS A 236 29.82 -5.37 6.65
C LYS A 236 28.43 -5.97 6.82
N ARG A 237 27.55 -5.33 7.59
CA ARG A 237 26.21 -5.84 7.86
C ARG A 237 25.34 -5.87 6.62
N ALA A 238 25.41 -4.84 5.79
CA ALA A 238 24.68 -4.82 4.51
C ALA A 238 25.14 -5.95 3.57
N LEU A 239 26.44 -6.24 3.51
CA LEU A 239 26.97 -7.38 2.75
C LEU A 239 26.53 -8.73 3.32
N GLU A 240 26.43 -8.87 4.65
CA GLU A 240 25.91 -10.08 5.28
C GLU A 240 24.45 -10.31 4.93
N LEU A 241 23.59 -9.29 5.03
CA LEU A 241 22.18 -9.36 4.64
C LEU A 241 22.01 -9.72 3.15
N ALA A 242 22.86 -9.16 2.28
CA ALA A 242 22.84 -9.43 0.85
C ALA A 242 23.12 -10.91 0.50
N ARG A 243 23.79 -11.68 1.36
CA ARG A 243 24.06 -13.11 1.11
C ARG A 243 22.81 -13.99 1.10
N HIS A 244 21.72 -13.52 1.70
CA HIS A 244 20.45 -14.26 1.77
C HIS A 244 19.57 -14.07 0.53
N SER A 245 19.98 -13.22 -0.41
CA SER A 245 19.21 -12.92 -1.60
C SER A 245 19.53 -13.88 -2.75
N ASP A 246 18.48 -14.23 -3.50
CA ASP A 246 18.55 -14.96 -4.76
C ASP A 246 18.49 -14.05 -6.00
N ARG A 247 18.41 -12.73 -5.83
CA ARG A 247 18.35 -11.79 -6.96
C ARG A 247 19.62 -11.87 -7.82
N PRO A 248 19.52 -11.80 -9.15
CA PRO A 248 20.66 -11.99 -10.03
C PRO A 248 21.64 -10.81 -9.97
N GLN A 249 22.93 -11.07 -10.18
CA GLN A 249 23.96 -10.03 -10.18
C GLN A 249 24.23 -9.42 -11.56
N ASN A 250 23.94 -10.17 -12.63
CA ASN A 250 24.37 -9.87 -14.00
C ASN A 250 23.18 -9.75 -14.97
N GLU A 251 22.04 -9.28 -14.48
CA GLU A 251 20.87 -8.97 -15.32
C GLU A 251 20.66 -7.46 -15.39
N ALA A 252 20.15 -6.99 -16.52
CA ALA A 252 19.74 -5.60 -16.67
C ALA A 252 18.42 -5.36 -15.94
N GLY A 253 18.28 -4.20 -15.30
CA GLY A 253 17.02 -3.77 -14.73
C GLY A 253 15.98 -3.43 -15.80
N VAL A 254 14.73 -3.37 -15.37
CA VAL A 254 13.59 -2.95 -16.17
C VAL A 254 13.21 -1.53 -15.79
N GLU A 255 13.50 -0.58 -16.68
CA GLU A 255 13.16 0.84 -16.50
C GLU A 255 11.65 1.02 -16.35
N LEU A 256 11.20 1.67 -15.28
CA LEU A 256 9.80 2.02 -15.08
C LEU A 256 9.50 3.35 -15.79
N THR A 257 9.23 3.26 -17.09
CA THR A 257 8.90 4.41 -17.95
C THR A 257 7.69 5.19 -17.45
N PRO A 258 7.59 6.52 -17.67
CA PRO A 258 6.43 7.31 -17.27
C PRO A 258 5.11 6.74 -17.77
N LEU A 259 4.06 6.78 -16.94
CA LEU A 259 2.72 6.36 -17.35
C LEU A 259 2.12 7.35 -18.35
N SER A 260 1.54 6.84 -19.43
CA SER A 260 0.70 7.64 -20.32
C SER A 260 -0.66 7.83 -19.65
N ARG A 261 -0.89 9.03 -19.09
CA ARG A 261 -2.12 9.35 -18.36
C ARG A 261 -2.70 10.66 -18.86
N THR A 262 -3.99 10.66 -19.17
CA THR A 262 -4.79 11.88 -19.37
C THR A 262 -5.72 12.05 -18.17
N ILE A 263 -5.84 13.28 -17.67
CA ILE A 263 -6.75 13.63 -16.59
C ILE A 263 -7.64 14.76 -17.09
N ASP A 264 -8.94 14.60 -16.96
CA ASP A 264 -9.93 15.63 -17.31
C ASP A 264 -11.09 15.65 -16.31
N ASP A 265 -12.16 16.40 -16.60
CA ASP A 265 -13.33 16.52 -15.72
C ASP A 265 -14.15 15.23 -15.62
N GLN A 266 -14.03 14.34 -16.61
CA GLN A 266 -14.72 13.06 -16.68
C GLN A 266 -13.93 11.95 -16.01
N GLY A 267 -12.60 12.05 -15.88
CA GLY A 267 -11.87 10.90 -15.41
C GLY A 267 -10.35 10.93 -15.36
N TYR A 268 -9.83 9.73 -15.08
CA TYR A 268 -8.42 9.36 -15.26
C TYR A 268 -8.34 8.29 -16.36
N HIS A 269 -7.58 8.57 -17.42
CA HIS A 269 -7.55 7.72 -18.61
C HIS A 269 -6.12 7.23 -18.86
N TYR A 270 -5.95 5.91 -18.88
CA TYR A 270 -4.71 5.19 -19.13
C TYR A 270 -4.93 4.18 -20.28
N GLU A 271 -3.94 3.35 -20.57
CA GLU A 271 -4.05 2.36 -21.65
C GLU A 271 -4.92 1.17 -21.24
N PHE A 272 -4.68 0.60 -20.05
CA PHE A 272 -5.39 -0.57 -19.53
C PHE A 272 -6.33 -0.24 -18.37
N VAL A 273 -6.34 1.00 -17.89
CA VAL A 273 -7.26 1.45 -16.84
C VAL A 273 -8.00 2.70 -17.30
N ASP A 274 -9.31 2.72 -17.13
CA ASP A 274 -10.14 3.90 -17.28
C ASP A 274 -10.90 4.15 -15.98
N VAL A 275 -10.93 5.40 -15.53
CA VAL A 275 -11.74 5.83 -14.40
C VAL A 275 -12.69 6.91 -14.88
N SER A 276 -13.98 6.61 -14.92
CA SER A 276 -15.03 7.56 -15.29
C SER A 276 -15.79 8.05 -14.06
N PHE A 277 -15.99 9.36 -13.92
CA PHE A 277 -16.67 9.98 -12.78
C PHE A 277 -18.14 10.24 -13.08
N ASP A 278 -19.01 9.90 -12.12
CA ASP A 278 -20.34 10.49 -12.03
C ASP A 278 -20.44 11.23 -10.70
N ARG A 279 -20.16 12.53 -10.76
CA ARG A 279 -20.19 13.41 -9.59
C ARG A 279 -21.60 13.59 -9.03
N SER A 280 -22.63 13.46 -9.86
CA SER A 280 -24.02 13.58 -9.43
C SER A 280 -24.47 12.35 -8.64
N ALA A 281 -24.10 11.15 -9.12
CA ALA A 281 -24.34 9.89 -8.43
C ALA A 281 -23.32 9.65 -7.28
N ARG A 282 -22.24 10.41 -7.22
CA ARG A 282 -21.10 10.23 -6.31
C ARG A 282 -20.42 8.86 -6.49
N THR A 283 -20.28 8.45 -7.74
CA THR A 283 -19.62 7.19 -8.11
C THR A 283 -18.41 7.43 -9.00
N ALA A 284 -17.48 6.48 -8.98
CA ALA A 284 -16.41 6.36 -9.97
C ALA A 284 -16.44 4.95 -10.55
N THR A 285 -16.43 4.81 -11.87
CA THR A 285 -16.35 3.51 -12.54
C THR A 285 -14.91 3.26 -12.95
N ILE A 286 -14.26 2.25 -12.36
CA ILE A 286 -12.92 1.78 -12.72
C ILE A 286 -13.08 0.60 -13.68
N THR A 287 -12.69 0.78 -14.94
CA THR A 287 -12.71 -0.28 -15.95
C THR A 287 -11.29 -0.74 -16.24
N VAL A 288 -11.00 -2.01 -15.99
CA VAL A 288 -9.67 -2.61 -16.27
C VAL A 288 -9.74 -3.44 -17.56
N SER A 289 -8.87 -3.12 -18.51
CA SER A 289 -8.85 -3.73 -19.83
C SER A 289 -7.79 -4.84 -19.91
N ALA A 290 -8.22 -6.04 -20.29
CA ALA A 290 -7.35 -7.12 -20.71
C ALA A 290 -6.81 -6.84 -22.14
N PRO A 291 -5.63 -7.36 -22.50
CA PRO A 291 -5.12 -7.24 -23.85
C PRO A 291 -5.91 -8.16 -24.78
N GLU A 292 -6.00 -7.82 -26.07
CA GLU A 292 -6.67 -8.66 -27.07
C GLU A 292 -5.94 -9.99 -27.32
N SER A 293 -4.62 -10.01 -27.14
CA SER A 293 -3.79 -11.22 -27.26
C SER A 293 -2.50 -11.11 -26.46
N VAL A 294 -1.84 -12.25 -26.20
CA VAL A 294 -0.54 -12.29 -25.52
C VAL A 294 0.60 -12.16 -26.54
N GLU A 295 1.30 -11.03 -26.48
CA GLU A 295 2.44 -10.76 -27.37
C GLU A 295 3.74 -11.43 -26.88
N ALA A 296 4.03 -11.32 -25.58
CA ALA A 296 5.22 -11.88 -24.95
C ALA A 296 4.97 -13.32 -24.50
N LYS A 297 5.44 -14.31 -25.27
CA LYS A 297 5.16 -15.74 -25.04
C LYS A 297 6.27 -16.51 -24.34
N THR A 298 7.44 -15.90 -24.20
CA THR A 298 8.63 -16.50 -23.59
C THR A 298 9.19 -15.57 -22.53
N LEU A 299 9.93 -16.11 -21.54
CA LEU A 299 10.58 -15.29 -20.52
C LEU A 299 11.48 -14.18 -21.10
N ALA A 300 12.17 -14.44 -22.20
CA ALA A 300 12.99 -13.44 -22.87
C ALA A 300 12.14 -12.29 -23.44
N GLN A 301 11.01 -12.60 -24.07
CA GLN A 301 10.06 -11.59 -24.57
C GLN A 301 9.39 -10.84 -23.43
N ILE A 302 9.07 -11.50 -22.31
CA ILE A 302 8.52 -10.86 -21.10
C ILE A 302 9.51 -9.82 -20.57
N LYS A 303 10.78 -10.18 -20.41
CA LYS A 303 11.84 -9.24 -19.97
C LYS A 303 12.06 -8.11 -20.97
N GLN A 304 11.96 -8.41 -22.27
CA GLN A 304 12.06 -7.40 -23.33
C GLN A 304 10.89 -6.41 -23.32
N ALA A 305 9.66 -6.88 -23.06
CA ALA A 305 8.49 -6.02 -22.92
C ALA A 305 8.61 -5.11 -21.69
N GLY A 306 9.25 -5.58 -20.62
CA GLY A 306 9.62 -4.76 -19.47
C GLY A 306 8.42 -4.05 -18.86
N ALA A 307 8.49 -2.72 -18.71
CA ALA A 307 7.40 -1.91 -18.16
C ALA A 307 6.11 -1.91 -19.01
N ALA A 308 6.19 -2.28 -20.29
CA ALA A 308 5.05 -2.41 -21.20
C ALA A 308 4.44 -3.82 -21.18
N TRP A 309 5.01 -4.77 -20.42
CA TRP A 309 4.35 -6.05 -20.21
C TRP A 309 3.03 -5.81 -19.45
N TRP A 310 1.91 -6.21 -20.05
CA TRP A 310 0.55 -5.92 -19.56
C TRP A 310 0.36 -6.03 -18.03
N PRO A 311 0.72 -7.13 -17.35
CA PRO A 311 0.43 -7.24 -15.92
C PRO A 311 1.20 -6.22 -15.08
N LEU A 312 2.38 -5.77 -15.54
CA LEU A 312 3.11 -4.69 -14.88
C LEU A 312 2.50 -3.32 -15.21
N GLN A 313 2.23 -3.05 -16.48
CA GLN A 313 1.67 -1.76 -16.89
C GLN A 313 0.30 -1.53 -16.24
N MET A 314 -0.61 -2.49 -16.36
CA MET A 314 -1.94 -2.45 -15.74
C MET A 314 -1.85 -2.25 -14.23
N ALA A 315 -0.96 -2.96 -13.52
CA ALA A 315 -0.82 -2.79 -12.07
C ALA A 315 -0.33 -1.38 -11.69
N ARG A 316 0.56 -0.78 -12.48
CA ARG A 316 1.06 0.58 -12.24
C ARG A 316 -0.02 1.63 -12.51
N GLU A 317 -0.76 1.50 -13.61
CA GLU A 317 -1.89 2.37 -13.95
C GLU A 317 -2.99 2.28 -12.89
N LEU A 318 -3.32 1.06 -12.44
CA LEU A 318 -4.32 0.84 -11.40
C LEU A 318 -3.88 1.39 -10.04
N ASP A 319 -2.61 1.23 -9.65
CA ASP A 319 -2.09 1.82 -8.40
C ASP A 319 -2.20 3.35 -8.43
N ASP A 320 -1.81 3.98 -9.55
CA ASP A 320 -1.90 5.43 -9.74
C ASP A 320 -3.36 5.92 -9.70
N ALA A 321 -4.29 5.20 -10.35
CA ALA A 321 -5.72 5.50 -10.32
C ALA A 321 -6.30 5.39 -8.90
N ILE A 322 -5.98 4.34 -8.16
CA ILE A 322 -6.42 4.13 -6.76
C ILE A 322 -5.91 5.27 -5.87
N LEU A 323 -4.62 5.61 -5.97
CA LEU A 323 -4.00 6.66 -5.17
C LEU A 323 -4.59 8.04 -5.49
N SER A 324 -4.83 8.32 -6.76
CA SER A 324 -5.45 9.56 -7.26
C SER A 324 -6.89 9.68 -6.77
N LEU A 325 -7.72 8.65 -6.93
CA LEU A 325 -9.10 8.63 -6.43
C LEU A 325 -9.16 8.81 -4.90
N ARG A 326 -8.32 8.10 -4.14
CA ARG A 326 -8.29 8.20 -2.67
C ARG A 326 -7.99 9.60 -2.18
N THR A 327 -7.09 10.29 -2.87
CA THR A 327 -6.50 11.55 -2.40
C THR A 327 -7.25 12.76 -2.93
N ASN A 328 -7.65 12.73 -4.19
CA ASN A 328 -8.21 13.87 -4.89
C ASN A 328 -9.75 13.84 -4.96
N GLU A 329 -10.38 12.66 -4.91
CA GLU A 329 -11.83 12.48 -5.11
C GLU A 329 -12.52 11.93 -3.85
N LEU A 330 -12.69 12.80 -2.85
CA LEU A 330 -13.24 12.42 -1.54
C LEU A 330 -14.74 12.13 -1.55
N GLU A 331 -15.48 12.74 -2.49
CA GLU A 331 -16.94 12.66 -2.57
C GLU A 331 -17.44 11.48 -3.43
N LEU A 332 -16.57 10.89 -4.26
CA LEU A 332 -16.88 9.70 -5.05
C LEU A 332 -16.77 8.46 -4.16
N GLY A 333 -17.81 8.24 -3.35
CA GLY A 333 -17.83 7.29 -2.24
C GLY A 333 -18.01 5.82 -2.63
N LEU A 334 -18.55 5.55 -3.82
CA LEU A 334 -18.74 4.21 -4.36
C LEU A 334 -17.93 4.02 -5.64
N TRP A 335 -17.08 3.00 -5.68
CA TRP A 335 -16.38 2.58 -6.89
C TRP A 335 -17.10 1.40 -7.53
N LEU A 336 -17.45 1.54 -8.81
CA LEU A 336 -17.95 0.45 -9.64
C LEU A 336 -16.77 -0.14 -10.38
N ILE A 337 -16.56 -1.45 -10.25
CA ILE A 337 -15.43 -2.14 -10.85
C ILE A 337 -15.93 -2.96 -12.03
N LYS A 338 -15.37 -2.67 -13.21
CA LYS A 338 -15.66 -3.35 -14.47
C LYS A 338 -14.37 -3.88 -15.09
N THR A 339 -14.52 -4.87 -15.96
CA THR A 339 -13.44 -5.38 -16.79
C THR A 339 -13.91 -5.49 -18.23
N ARG A 340 -12.99 -5.52 -19.20
CA ARG A 340 -13.29 -5.74 -20.62
C ARG A 340 -12.08 -6.33 -21.35
N GLY A 341 -12.29 -6.96 -22.50
CA GLY A 341 -11.22 -7.50 -23.34
C GLY A 341 -11.19 -9.02 -23.35
N ASN A 342 -10.05 -9.61 -23.74
CA ASN A 342 -9.95 -11.05 -23.96
C ASN A 342 -9.60 -11.83 -22.66
N PRO A 343 -10.51 -12.65 -22.10
CA PRO A 343 -10.23 -13.44 -20.90
C PRO A 343 -9.15 -14.51 -21.10
N ASP A 344 -9.01 -15.07 -22.31
CA ASP A 344 -8.04 -16.13 -22.59
C ASP A 344 -6.61 -15.57 -22.52
N ALA A 345 -6.42 -14.31 -22.94
CA ALA A 345 -5.14 -13.63 -22.81
C ALA A 345 -4.75 -13.41 -21.33
N VAL A 346 -5.73 -13.12 -20.46
CA VAL A 346 -5.48 -13.01 -19.01
C VAL A 346 -5.05 -14.36 -18.43
N LEU A 347 -5.72 -15.45 -18.81
CA LEU A 347 -5.39 -16.79 -18.32
C LEU A 347 -4.01 -17.26 -18.80
N GLU A 348 -3.64 -16.97 -20.05
CA GLU A 348 -2.30 -17.25 -20.59
C GLU A 348 -1.23 -16.45 -19.83
N ILE A 349 -1.48 -15.17 -19.50
CA ILE A 349 -0.56 -14.36 -18.69
C ILE A 349 -0.47 -14.89 -17.25
N ASP A 350 -1.59 -15.29 -16.64
CA ASP A 350 -1.59 -15.90 -15.31
C ASP A 350 -0.81 -17.22 -15.27
N GLN A 351 -0.83 -17.98 -16.36
CA GLN A 351 0.03 -19.16 -16.52
C GLN A 351 1.51 -18.75 -16.54
N GLN A 352 1.88 -17.74 -17.34
CA GLN A 352 3.24 -17.21 -17.37
C GLN A 352 3.71 -16.70 -16.00
N LEU A 353 2.86 -15.98 -15.27
CA LEU A 353 3.16 -15.45 -13.93
C LEU A 353 3.49 -16.58 -12.94
N ALA A 354 2.77 -17.70 -12.98
CA ALA A 354 3.04 -18.82 -12.10
C ALA A 354 4.23 -19.67 -12.57
N GLU A 355 4.33 -19.98 -13.86
CA GLU A 355 5.41 -20.80 -14.43
C GLU A 355 6.77 -20.11 -14.26
N HIS A 356 6.82 -18.80 -14.44
CA HIS A 356 8.05 -18.01 -14.32
C HIS A 356 8.19 -17.28 -12.99
N GLY A 357 7.33 -17.53 -12.00
CA GLY A 357 7.31 -16.79 -10.71
C GLY A 357 8.58 -16.89 -9.86
N LYS A 358 9.55 -17.75 -10.23
CA LYS A 358 10.90 -17.79 -9.61
C LYS A 358 11.87 -16.79 -10.23
N ASP A 359 11.62 -16.35 -11.47
CA ASP A 359 12.40 -15.28 -12.10
C ASP A 359 12.18 -13.97 -11.35
N TRP A 360 13.25 -13.20 -11.15
CA TRP A 360 13.21 -12.00 -10.31
C TRP A 360 12.22 -10.95 -10.83
N PHE A 361 12.13 -10.77 -12.15
CA PHE A 361 11.29 -9.75 -12.76
C PHE A 361 9.82 -10.15 -12.67
N VAL A 362 9.49 -11.38 -13.07
CA VAL A 362 8.13 -11.92 -12.99
C VAL A 362 7.64 -11.93 -11.54
N ARG A 363 8.50 -12.34 -10.60
CA ARG A 363 8.23 -12.27 -9.16
C ARG A 363 7.91 -10.85 -8.70
N GLU A 364 8.68 -9.85 -9.14
CA GLU A 364 8.38 -8.46 -8.81
C GLU A 364 7.08 -7.94 -9.41
N VAL A 365 6.69 -8.40 -10.59
CA VAL A 365 5.37 -8.09 -11.17
C VAL A 365 4.24 -8.69 -10.33
N VAL A 366 4.35 -9.95 -9.92
CA VAL A 366 3.39 -10.56 -8.97
C VAL A 366 3.34 -9.78 -7.66
N ASN A 367 4.49 -9.38 -7.13
CA ASN A 367 4.57 -8.60 -5.89
C ASN A 367 3.94 -7.20 -6.06
N MET A 368 4.07 -6.57 -7.24
CA MET A 368 3.41 -5.30 -7.57
C MET A 368 1.89 -5.48 -7.58
N LEU A 369 1.36 -6.46 -8.31
CA LEU A 369 -0.06 -6.80 -8.33
C LEU A 369 -0.61 -7.02 -6.91
N ARG A 370 0.09 -7.81 -6.09
CA ARG A 370 -0.29 -8.06 -4.69
C ARG A 370 -0.41 -6.77 -3.89
N ARG A 371 0.58 -5.88 -3.98
CA ARG A 371 0.57 -4.61 -3.23
C ARG A 371 -0.52 -3.67 -3.72
N THR A 372 -0.72 -3.56 -5.04
CA THR A 372 -1.80 -2.74 -5.64
C THR A 372 -3.17 -3.23 -5.20
N PHE A 373 -3.45 -4.54 -5.30
CA PHE A 373 -4.75 -5.10 -4.92
C PHE A 373 -5.00 -4.99 -3.41
N ARG A 374 -3.97 -5.14 -2.57
CA ARG A 374 -4.10 -4.89 -1.12
C ARG A 374 -4.59 -3.47 -0.79
N ARG A 375 -4.35 -2.48 -1.66
CA ARG A 375 -4.90 -1.15 -1.47
C ARG A 375 -6.41 -1.15 -1.61
N LEU A 376 -7.00 -1.91 -2.54
CA LEU A 376 -8.46 -1.98 -2.68
C LEU A 376 -9.12 -2.34 -1.34
N ASP A 377 -8.63 -3.38 -0.67
CA ASP A 377 -9.22 -3.90 0.58
C ASP A 377 -9.29 -2.84 1.69
N VAL A 378 -8.28 -1.96 1.81
CA VAL A 378 -8.17 -0.92 2.85
C VAL A 378 -8.58 0.48 2.38
N SER A 379 -9.12 0.60 1.17
CA SER A 379 -9.73 1.83 0.67
C SER A 379 -11.01 2.13 1.45
N SER A 380 -11.14 3.38 1.90
CA SER A 380 -12.33 3.88 2.59
C SER A 380 -13.39 4.31 1.58
N ARG A 381 -13.81 3.35 0.76
CA ARG A 381 -14.78 3.47 -0.34
C ARG A 381 -15.55 2.17 -0.43
N SER A 382 -16.84 2.26 -0.66
CA SER A 382 -17.62 1.11 -1.08
C SER A 382 -17.14 0.66 -2.47
N MET A 383 -17.18 -0.63 -2.75
CA MET A 383 -16.83 -1.18 -4.05
C MET A 383 -17.84 -2.22 -4.51
N PHE A 384 -18.40 -2.06 -5.71
CA PHE A 384 -19.27 -3.06 -6.35
C PHE A 384 -18.64 -3.54 -7.66
N ALA A 385 -18.56 -4.85 -7.85
CA ALA A 385 -18.21 -5.44 -9.14
C ALA A 385 -19.47 -5.54 -10.00
N VAL A 386 -19.36 -5.11 -11.26
CA VAL A 386 -20.44 -5.18 -12.25
C VAL A 386 -19.97 -6.10 -13.37
N ILE A 387 -20.47 -7.34 -13.35
CA ILE A 387 -20.11 -8.43 -14.28
C ILE A 387 -21.23 -8.54 -15.31
N GLU A 388 -21.05 -7.89 -16.45
CA GLU A 388 -22.02 -7.80 -17.53
C GLU A 388 -21.46 -8.38 -18.84
N GLU A 389 -22.26 -8.37 -19.90
CA GLU A 389 -21.83 -8.89 -21.20
C GLU A 389 -20.59 -8.14 -21.71
N GLY A 390 -19.60 -8.89 -22.22
CA GLY A 390 -18.34 -8.33 -22.67
C GLY A 390 -17.32 -8.04 -21.56
N SER A 391 -17.67 -8.30 -20.29
CA SER A 391 -16.70 -8.30 -19.20
C SER A 391 -15.73 -9.48 -19.28
N CYS A 392 -14.59 -9.36 -18.60
CA CYS A 392 -13.53 -10.38 -18.61
C CYS A 392 -12.95 -10.61 -17.19
N PHE A 393 -13.82 -10.87 -16.22
CA PHE A 393 -13.41 -11.27 -14.87
C PHE A 393 -12.80 -12.69 -14.90
N ALA A 394 -11.55 -12.77 -15.34
CA ALA A 394 -10.78 -14.00 -15.47
C ALA A 394 -9.48 -13.90 -14.68
N GLY A 395 -9.16 -14.95 -13.91
CA GLY A 395 -7.89 -15.10 -13.21
C GLY A 395 -7.54 -13.91 -12.33
N THR A 396 -6.39 -13.27 -12.56
CA THR A 396 -5.95 -12.04 -11.89
C THR A 396 -7.03 -10.95 -11.87
N LEU A 397 -7.83 -10.79 -12.92
CA LEU A 397 -8.90 -9.78 -12.94
C LEU A 397 -10.12 -10.17 -12.08
N THR A 398 -10.31 -11.45 -11.79
CA THR A 398 -11.35 -11.91 -10.83
C THR A 398 -11.04 -11.44 -9.40
N GLU A 399 -9.79 -11.16 -9.05
CA GLU A 399 -9.44 -10.56 -7.76
C GLU A 399 -10.13 -9.21 -7.54
N LEU A 400 -10.38 -8.45 -8.62
CA LEU A 400 -11.08 -7.17 -8.54
C LEU A 400 -12.53 -7.35 -8.06
N ALA A 401 -13.22 -8.39 -8.55
CA ALA A 401 -14.55 -8.74 -8.07
C ALA A 401 -14.51 -9.28 -6.63
N LEU A 402 -13.51 -10.10 -6.30
CA LEU A 402 -13.36 -10.67 -4.96
C LEU A 402 -12.97 -9.63 -3.90
N ALA A 403 -12.42 -8.47 -4.30
CA ALA A 403 -12.11 -7.35 -3.41
C ALA A 403 -13.34 -6.46 -3.11
N CYS A 404 -14.39 -6.57 -3.91
CA CYS A 404 -15.59 -5.74 -3.78
C CYS A 404 -16.46 -6.17 -2.60
N ASP A 405 -17.20 -5.22 -2.04
CA ASP A 405 -18.18 -5.48 -0.98
C ASP A 405 -19.36 -6.31 -1.51
N ARG A 406 -19.70 -6.12 -2.79
CA ARG A 406 -20.72 -6.90 -3.52
C ARG A 406 -20.30 -7.10 -4.97
N SER A 407 -20.79 -8.17 -5.57
CA SER A 407 -20.61 -8.47 -6.99
C SER A 407 -21.95 -8.81 -7.60
N TYR A 408 -22.35 -8.08 -8.64
CA TYR A 408 -23.58 -8.30 -9.39
C TYR A 408 -23.22 -8.85 -10.76
N MET A 409 -23.87 -9.95 -11.16
CA MET A 409 -23.57 -10.63 -12.41
C MET A 409 -24.83 -10.83 -13.25
N LEU A 410 -24.83 -10.30 -14.47
CA LEU A 410 -26.00 -10.37 -15.33
C LEU A 410 -26.27 -11.81 -15.74
N ASN A 411 -27.42 -12.33 -15.38
CA ASN A 411 -27.92 -13.63 -15.84
C ASN A 411 -28.74 -13.39 -17.11
N ASN A 412 -28.20 -13.67 -18.30
CA ASN A 412 -28.98 -13.60 -19.52
C ASN A 412 -29.49 -15.01 -19.88
N PRO A 413 -30.79 -15.34 -19.70
CA PRO A 413 -31.29 -16.68 -20.00
C PRO A 413 -31.19 -17.06 -21.49
N ASP A 414 -31.24 -16.06 -22.38
CA ASP A 414 -31.13 -16.26 -23.83
C ASP A 414 -29.67 -16.45 -24.28
N ASN A 415 -28.71 -15.96 -23.48
CA ASN A 415 -27.29 -16.17 -23.69
C ASN A 415 -26.54 -16.37 -22.36
N PRO A 416 -26.66 -17.54 -21.71
CA PRO A 416 -26.13 -17.76 -20.36
C PRO A 416 -24.60 -17.59 -20.25
N GLU A 417 -23.89 -17.72 -21.37
CA GLU A 417 -22.44 -17.60 -21.44
C GLU A 417 -21.95 -16.17 -21.73
N ALA A 418 -22.86 -15.19 -21.86
CA ALA A 418 -22.51 -13.80 -22.18
C ALA A 418 -21.76 -13.09 -21.04
N SER A 419 -22.10 -13.43 -19.80
CA SER A 419 -21.46 -12.96 -18.58
C SER A 419 -20.88 -14.16 -17.84
N PHE A 420 -19.59 -14.11 -17.51
CA PHE A 420 -18.91 -15.21 -16.85
C PHE A 420 -17.84 -14.72 -15.88
N VAL A 421 -17.44 -15.59 -14.96
CA VAL A 421 -16.20 -15.48 -14.20
C VAL A 421 -15.31 -16.70 -14.46
N ILE A 422 -13.99 -16.51 -14.46
CA ILE A 422 -13.02 -17.59 -14.59
C ILE A 422 -12.01 -17.50 -13.45
N LEU A 423 -11.75 -18.61 -12.78
CA LEU A 423 -10.70 -18.70 -11.76
C LEU A 423 -9.39 -19.17 -12.37
N SER A 424 -8.28 -18.65 -11.89
CA SER A 424 -6.92 -19.15 -12.16
C SER A 424 -6.20 -19.46 -10.85
N GLN A 425 -5.01 -20.02 -10.94
CA GLN A 425 -4.12 -20.22 -9.79
C GLN A 425 -3.82 -18.93 -9.00
N MET A 426 -3.94 -17.75 -9.63
CA MET A 426 -3.70 -16.45 -9.00
C MET A 426 -4.73 -16.14 -7.90
N ASN A 427 -5.93 -16.73 -7.97
CA ASN A 427 -7.02 -16.47 -7.00
C ASN A 427 -6.89 -17.26 -5.69
N PHE A 428 -5.93 -18.18 -5.62
CA PHE A 428 -5.79 -19.12 -4.51
C PHE A 428 -4.50 -18.88 -3.69
N GLY A 429 -4.47 -19.48 -2.50
CA GLY A 429 -3.24 -19.74 -1.75
C GLY A 429 -2.62 -21.10 -2.09
N SER A 430 -1.33 -21.29 -1.81
CA SER A 430 -0.69 -22.60 -1.76
C SER A 430 -1.11 -23.36 -0.49
N GLU A 431 -1.21 -24.69 -0.61
CA GLU A 431 -1.79 -25.61 0.39
C GLU A 431 -0.90 -25.83 1.64
N ASN A 432 0.29 -25.23 1.72
CA ASN A 432 1.25 -25.50 2.79
C ASN A 432 1.56 -24.26 3.63
N VAL A 433 0.73 -23.94 4.63
CA VAL A 433 1.17 -23.15 5.80
C VAL A 433 0.46 -23.63 7.07
N ALA A 434 0.88 -24.79 7.56
CA ALA A 434 0.90 -25.04 9.00
C ALA A 434 2.30 -24.65 9.48
N ASP A 435 2.51 -23.40 9.90
CA ASP A 435 3.57 -23.08 10.85
C ASP A 435 3.36 -21.71 11.51
N GLY A 436 3.21 -21.74 12.83
CA GLY A 436 2.97 -20.59 13.72
C GLY A 436 4.20 -19.72 13.97
N ALA A 437 4.99 -19.41 12.94
CA ALA A 437 6.03 -18.39 13.02
C ALA A 437 5.46 -17.07 12.52
N ALA A 438 5.31 -16.09 13.43
CA ALA A 438 4.95 -14.73 13.06
C ALA A 438 5.96 -14.18 12.03
N GLY A 439 5.59 -14.21 10.75
CA GLY A 439 6.35 -13.57 9.66
C GLY A 439 6.71 -14.42 8.43
N SER A 440 6.35 -15.71 8.33
CA SER A 440 6.63 -16.47 7.08
C SER A 440 5.48 -16.38 6.07
N SER A 441 5.88 -16.11 4.82
CA SER A 441 5.15 -16.04 3.56
C SER A 441 3.68 -16.48 3.57
N SER A 442 2.79 -15.55 3.21
CA SER A 442 1.51 -15.94 2.63
C SER A 442 1.77 -16.86 1.43
N SER A 443 1.14 -18.02 1.44
CA SER A 443 1.18 -18.97 0.34
C SER A 443 0.40 -18.50 -0.89
N SER A 444 -0.34 -17.39 -0.81
CA SER A 444 -1.06 -16.81 -1.95
C SER A 444 -0.22 -15.78 -2.68
N LEU A 445 -0.18 -15.91 -4.01
CA LEU A 445 0.53 -14.98 -4.90
C LEU A 445 0.01 -13.55 -4.72
N LEU A 446 -1.30 -13.38 -4.54
CA LEU A 446 -2.00 -12.09 -4.44
C LEU A 446 -2.69 -11.87 -3.08
N ALA A 447 -2.09 -12.39 -2.01
CA ALA A 447 -2.69 -12.34 -0.67
C ALA A 447 -3.10 -10.93 -0.22
N SER A 448 -4.26 -10.84 0.42
CA SER A 448 -4.76 -9.61 1.06
C SER A 448 -3.97 -9.24 2.32
N ASN A 449 -4.38 -8.17 3.00
CA ASN A 449 -3.67 -7.63 4.16
C ASN A 449 -3.66 -8.59 5.37
N ASN A 450 -4.60 -9.53 5.49
CA ASN A 450 -4.57 -10.54 6.56
C ASN A 450 -3.71 -11.78 6.23
N GLY A 451 -3.09 -11.81 5.05
CA GLY A 451 -2.25 -12.92 4.61
C GLY A 451 -2.99 -14.06 3.89
N LEU A 452 -4.31 -13.97 3.73
CA LEU A 452 -5.12 -14.94 2.99
C LEU A 452 -5.43 -14.44 1.56
N SER A 453 -5.71 -15.37 0.63
CA SER A 453 -6.33 -15.00 -0.65
C SER A 453 -7.75 -14.46 -0.42
N ARG A 454 -8.31 -13.73 -1.38
CA ARG A 454 -9.66 -13.19 -1.24
C ARG A 454 -10.73 -14.27 -1.25
N ILE A 455 -10.53 -15.36 -2.01
CA ILE A 455 -11.37 -16.56 -1.92
C ILE A 455 -11.34 -17.13 -0.50
N ALA A 456 -10.14 -17.30 0.08
CA ALA A 456 -9.99 -17.83 1.42
C ALA A 456 -10.67 -16.95 2.48
N ASN A 457 -10.57 -15.62 2.35
CA ASN A 457 -11.31 -14.67 3.20
C ASN A 457 -12.81 -14.78 3.04
N ARG A 458 -13.30 -14.78 1.80
CA ARG A 458 -14.72 -14.81 1.46
C ARG A 458 -15.43 -16.03 2.06
N PHE A 459 -14.74 -17.17 2.09
CA PHE A 459 -15.28 -18.42 2.61
C PHE A 459 -14.70 -18.81 3.97
N TYR A 460 -14.10 -17.87 4.71
CA TYR A 460 -13.60 -18.09 6.07
C TYR A 460 -12.67 -19.30 6.23
N ASN A 461 -11.76 -19.52 5.26
CA ASN A 461 -10.88 -20.70 5.19
C ASN A 461 -11.61 -22.05 5.18
N ASP A 462 -12.84 -22.12 4.68
CA ASP A 462 -13.52 -23.40 4.42
C ASP A 462 -12.80 -24.18 3.32
N GLU A 463 -11.91 -25.09 3.73
CA GLU A 463 -11.05 -25.88 2.83
C GLU A 463 -11.86 -26.71 1.82
N ALA A 464 -13.05 -27.19 2.20
CA ALA A 464 -13.91 -27.96 1.29
C ALA A 464 -14.45 -27.07 0.17
N LYS A 465 -14.94 -25.87 0.49
CA LYS A 465 -15.37 -24.89 -0.52
C LYS A 465 -14.22 -24.41 -1.39
N ILE A 466 -13.07 -24.11 -0.78
CA ILE A 466 -11.87 -23.66 -1.51
C ILE A 466 -11.39 -24.76 -2.47
N GLY A 467 -11.35 -26.02 -2.01
CA GLY A 467 -11.00 -27.18 -2.83
C GLY A 467 -11.98 -27.40 -4.00
N ALA A 468 -13.28 -27.25 -3.75
CA ALA A 468 -14.29 -27.32 -4.80
C ALA A 468 -14.08 -26.24 -5.87
N LEU A 469 -13.88 -24.98 -5.46
CA LEU A 469 -13.58 -23.88 -6.37
C LEU A 469 -12.28 -24.11 -7.15
N ARG A 470 -11.25 -24.66 -6.49
CA ARG A 470 -9.98 -24.99 -7.14
C ARG A 470 -10.18 -25.97 -8.29
N SER A 471 -11.10 -26.93 -8.16
CA SER A 471 -11.45 -27.89 -9.22
C SER A 471 -12.16 -27.27 -10.44
N LEU A 472 -12.59 -26.01 -10.31
CA LEU A 472 -13.23 -25.22 -11.37
C LEU A 472 -12.27 -24.26 -12.07
N THR A 473 -10.98 -24.27 -11.70
CA THR A 473 -9.95 -23.44 -12.34
C THR A 473 -9.96 -23.59 -13.87
N GLY A 474 -9.95 -22.47 -14.58
CA GLY A 474 -9.99 -22.39 -16.05
C GLY A 474 -11.37 -22.58 -16.68
N LYS A 475 -12.42 -22.90 -15.90
CA LYS A 475 -13.79 -23.03 -16.42
C LYS A 475 -14.49 -21.68 -16.44
N LYS A 476 -15.23 -21.40 -17.51
CA LYS A 476 -16.22 -20.31 -17.54
C LYS A 476 -17.39 -20.72 -16.65
N LEU A 477 -17.62 -19.92 -15.61
CA LEU A 477 -18.77 -20.07 -14.73
C LEU A 477 -19.77 -18.99 -15.10
N ASN A 478 -20.95 -19.39 -15.56
CA ASN A 478 -22.04 -18.48 -15.85
C ASN A 478 -22.67 -17.91 -14.57
N ALA A 479 -23.67 -17.04 -14.70
CA ALA A 479 -24.25 -16.32 -13.57
C ALA A 479 -24.85 -17.25 -12.50
N GLU A 480 -25.55 -18.31 -12.91
CA GLU A 480 -26.13 -19.30 -12.00
C GLU A 480 -25.05 -20.09 -11.24
N GLN A 481 -24.05 -20.60 -11.97
CA GLN A 481 -22.94 -21.36 -11.37
C GLN A 481 -22.10 -20.49 -10.43
N ALA A 482 -21.83 -19.24 -10.82
CA ALA A 482 -21.10 -18.29 -10.00
C ALA A 482 -21.85 -17.98 -8.70
N LEU A 483 -23.18 -17.85 -8.76
CA LEU A 483 -24.02 -17.64 -7.58
C LEU A 483 -24.08 -18.90 -6.70
N GLU A 484 -24.27 -20.08 -7.28
CA GLU A 484 -24.30 -21.37 -6.59
C GLU A 484 -23.00 -21.63 -5.81
N HIS A 485 -21.85 -21.34 -6.43
CA HIS A 485 -20.55 -21.43 -5.80
C HIS A 485 -20.21 -20.23 -4.90
N GLY A 486 -21.12 -19.26 -4.79
CA GLY A 486 -20.98 -18.08 -3.95
C GLY A 486 -19.88 -17.13 -4.38
N LEU A 487 -19.43 -17.15 -5.64
CA LEU A 487 -18.43 -16.24 -6.19
C LEU A 487 -18.97 -14.82 -6.42
N VAL A 488 -20.28 -14.69 -6.63
CA VAL A 488 -20.99 -13.41 -6.75
C VAL A 488 -22.02 -13.23 -5.64
N THR A 489 -22.50 -12.00 -5.46
CA THR A 489 -23.51 -11.66 -4.43
C THR A 489 -24.92 -11.90 -4.94
N ALA A 490 -25.19 -11.51 -6.19
CA ALA A 490 -26.48 -11.66 -6.84
C ALA A 490 -26.30 -11.87 -8.35
N ALA A 491 -27.27 -12.54 -8.97
CA ALA A 491 -27.30 -12.80 -10.40
C ALA A 491 -28.68 -12.43 -11.00
N PRO A 492 -29.04 -11.12 -11.06
CA PRO A 492 -30.32 -10.70 -11.62
C PRO A 492 -30.42 -11.04 -13.10
N ASP A 493 -31.63 -11.35 -13.55
CA ASP A 493 -31.89 -11.52 -14.97
C ASP A 493 -31.87 -10.18 -15.73
N ASP A 494 -32.00 -10.22 -17.05
CA ASP A 494 -31.98 -9.04 -17.91
C ASP A 494 -33.14 -8.07 -17.65
N LEU A 495 -34.27 -8.57 -17.15
CA LEU A 495 -35.44 -7.77 -16.77
C LEU A 495 -35.19 -6.98 -15.48
N ASP A 496 -34.57 -7.62 -14.49
CA ASP A 496 -34.35 -7.03 -13.16
C ASP A 496 -33.00 -6.29 -13.05
N TRP A 497 -32.02 -6.58 -13.92
CA TRP A 497 -30.65 -6.08 -13.86
C TRP A 497 -30.55 -4.57 -13.66
N THR A 498 -31.24 -3.81 -14.51
CA THR A 498 -31.14 -2.35 -14.52
C THR A 498 -31.65 -1.75 -13.22
N ASP A 499 -32.79 -2.22 -12.72
CA ASP A 499 -33.40 -1.69 -11.51
C ASP A 499 -32.69 -2.19 -10.25
N GLU A 500 -32.30 -3.46 -10.17
CA GLU A 500 -31.59 -3.98 -9.00
C GLU A 500 -30.22 -3.32 -8.83
N LEU A 501 -29.44 -3.18 -9.90
CA LEU A 501 -28.13 -2.52 -9.84
C LEU A 501 -28.28 -1.04 -9.48
N ARG A 502 -29.24 -0.33 -10.10
CA ARG A 502 -29.51 1.08 -9.79
C ARG A 502 -29.92 1.26 -8.33
N LEU A 503 -30.84 0.45 -7.82
CA LEU A 503 -31.28 0.50 -6.42
C LEU A 503 -30.14 0.16 -5.45
N ALA A 504 -29.28 -0.81 -5.79
CA ALA A 504 -28.09 -1.13 -5.01
C ALA A 504 -27.14 0.07 -4.93
N ILE A 505 -26.89 0.75 -6.06
CA ILE A 505 -26.05 1.95 -6.15
C ILE A 505 -26.66 3.10 -5.35
N GLU A 506 -27.90 3.49 -5.65
CA GLU A 506 -28.62 4.59 -5.01
C GLU A 506 -28.72 4.40 -3.49
N SER A 507 -29.06 3.18 -3.05
CA SER A 507 -29.13 2.87 -1.62
C SER A 507 -27.75 2.95 -0.96
N ARG A 508 -26.67 2.52 -1.63
CA ARG A 508 -25.32 2.58 -1.05
C ARG A 508 -24.86 4.02 -0.90
N VAL A 509 -25.04 4.85 -1.92
CA VAL A 509 -24.61 6.26 -1.88
C VAL A 509 -25.46 7.10 -0.92
N ALA A 510 -26.71 6.70 -0.63
CA ALA A 510 -27.57 7.40 0.32
C ALA A 510 -27.18 7.19 1.80
N LEU A 511 -26.33 6.20 2.12
CA LEU A 511 -25.92 5.90 3.49
C LEU A 511 -24.79 6.83 3.97
N SER A 512 -24.65 6.95 5.31
CA SER A 512 -23.55 7.70 5.91
C SER A 512 -22.18 7.09 5.53
N PRO A 513 -21.25 7.85 4.94
CA PRO A 513 -19.94 7.33 4.54
C PRO A 513 -19.09 6.86 5.73
N ASP A 514 -19.29 7.45 6.92
CA ASP A 514 -18.60 7.05 8.14
C ASP A 514 -19.03 5.64 8.56
N ALA A 515 -20.35 5.38 8.55
CA ALA A 515 -20.92 4.08 8.89
C ALA A 515 -20.53 3.01 7.87
N LEU A 516 -20.53 3.36 6.57
CA LEU A 516 -20.10 2.47 5.51
C LEU A 516 -18.62 2.08 5.64
N THR A 517 -17.74 3.07 5.84
CA THR A 517 -16.30 2.81 6.02
C THR A 517 -16.05 1.90 7.23
N GLY A 518 -16.74 2.14 8.34
CA GLY A 518 -16.66 1.29 9.54
C GLY A 518 -17.17 -0.13 9.29
N LEU A 519 -18.31 -0.28 8.61
CA LEU A 519 -18.89 -1.57 8.23
C LEU A 519 -17.92 -2.37 7.34
N GLU A 520 -17.43 -1.75 6.28
CA GLU A 520 -16.53 -2.37 5.29
C GLU A 520 -15.22 -2.83 5.93
N ALA A 521 -14.61 -2.01 6.79
CA ALA A 521 -13.39 -2.37 7.51
C ALA A 521 -13.57 -3.60 8.41
N ASN A 522 -14.78 -3.83 8.95
CA ASN A 522 -15.08 -5.02 9.75
C ASN A 522 -15.39 -6.24 8.88
N LEU A 523 -16.20 -6.07 7.82
CA LEU A 523 -16.64 -7.20 6.98
C LEU A 523 -15.52 -7.73 6.08
N ARG A 524 -14.68 -6.86 5.51
CA ARG A 524 -13.55 -7.28 4.67
C ARG A 524 -12.46 -7.99 5.46
N PHE A 525 -12.33 -7.70 6.75
CA PHE A 525 -11.31 -8.24 7.65
C PHE A 525 -11.92 -8.95 8.86
N ALA A 526 -12.89 -9.85 8.62
CA ALA A 526 -13.56 -10.57 9.70
C ALA A 526 -12.62 -11.46 10.53
N GLN A 527 -11.71 -12.19 9.87
CA GLN A 527 -10.67 -13.03 10.51
C GLN A 527 -9.69 -13.58 9.45
N PRO A 528 -8.44 -13.93 9.81
CA PRO A 528 -7.73 -13.63 11.05
C PRO A 528 -7.12 -12.21 11.02
N GLU A 529 -6.55 -11.78 12.14
CA GLU A 529 -5.74 -10.56 12.23
C GLU A 529 -4.26 -10.86 11.95
N SER A 530 -3.62 -9.99 11.17
CA SER A 530 -2.17 -9.96 10.90
C SER A 530 -1.54 -8.69 11.48
N LEU A 531 -0.21 -8.55 11.35
CA LEU A 531 0.46 -7.27 11.65
C LEU A 531 -0.15 -6.13 10.83
N LEU A 532 -0.43 -6.34 9.54
CA LEU A 532 -0.95 -5.30 8.65
C LEU A 532 -2.40 -4.92 9.00
N THR A 533 -3.28 -5.88 9.28
CA THR A 533 -4.65 -5.56 9.70
C THR A 533 -4.68 -4.90 11.07
N ARG A 534 -3.75 -5.22 11.98
CA ARG A 534 -3.62 -4.48 13.25
C ARG A 534 -3.13 -3.05 13.06
N VAL A 535 -2.31 -2.79 12.04
CA VAL A 535 -1.94 -1.42 11.63
C VAL A 535 -3.17 -0.67 11.11
N PHE A 536 -3.92 -1.23 10.17
CA PHE A 536 -5.07 -0.55 9.54
C PHE A 536 -6.36 -0.56 10.36
N GLY A 537 -6.53 -1.52 11.25
CA GLY A 537 -7.66 -1.68 12.14
C GLY A 537 -7.33 -1.06 13.50
N ARG A 538 -6.85 -1.88 14.44
CA ARG A 538 -6.60 -1.47 15.84
C ARG A 538 -5.87 -0.13 15.97
N LEU A 539 -4.71 0.01 15.34
CA LEU A 539 -3.91 1.22 15.49
C LEU A 539 -4.56 2.43 14.79
N SER A 540 -4.87 2.29 13.51
CA SER A 540 -5.39 3.41 12.71
C SER A 540 -6.78 3.86 13.16
N ALA A 541 -7.68 2.96 13.58
CA ALA A 541 -9.01 3.34 14.07
C ALA A 541 -8.92 4.18 15.36
N TRP A 542 -8.08 3.77 16.31
CA TRP A 542 -7.82 4.56 17.52
C TRP A 542 -7.16 5.91 17.19
N GLN A 543 -6.21 5.93 16.25
CA GLN A 543 -5.59 7.16 15.79
C GLN A 543 -6.62 8.10 15.12
N ASN A 544 -7.53 7.58 14.31
CA ASN A 544 -8.56 8.36 13.63
C ASN A 544 -9.54 8.98 14.63
N TRP A 545 -9.95 8.23 15.65
CA TRP A 545 -10.76 8.75 16.76
C TRP A 545 -10.04 9.88 17.51
N ILE A 546 -8.73 9.76 17.73
CA ILE A 546 -7.93 10.84 18.33
C ILE A 546 -7.87 12.06 17.40
N PHE A 547 -7.68 11.86 16.09
CA PHE A 547 -7.50 12.93 15.10
C PHE A 547 -8.73 13.82 14.87
N ILE A 548 -9.91 13.46 15.36
CA ILE A 548 -11.11 14.30 15.30
C ILE A 548 -11.42 15.01 16.63
N ARG A 549 -10.61 14.79 17.67
CA ARG A 549 -10.89 15.29 19.03
C ARG A 549 -10.07 16.54 19.39
N PRO A 550 -10.65 17.44 20.20
CA PRO A 550 -10.06 18.74 20.49
C PRO A 550 -8.72 18.67 21.22
N ASN A 551 -8.46 17.62 22.02
CA ASN A 551 -7.18 17.45 22.71
C ASN A 551 -6.00 17.40 21.73
N ALA A 552 -6.17 16.79 20.55
CA ALA A 552 -5.15 16.72 19.52
C ALA A 552 -5.21 17.92 18.56
N VAL A 553 -6.36 18.16 17.93
CA VAL A 553 -6.50 19.06 16.78
C VAL A 553 -7.20 20.39 17.06
N GLY A 554 -7.75 20.59 18.27
CA GLY A 554 -8.41 21.83 18.66
C GLY A 554 -7.46 23.02 18.67
N SER A 555 -7.98 24.25 18.72
CA SER A 555 -7.17 25.48 18.68
C SER A 555 -6.14 25.58 19.83
N SER A 556 -6.43 24.98 20.99
CA SER A 556 -5.50 24.82 22.11
C SER A 556 -5.03 23.37 22.32
N GLY A 557 -5.27 22.51 21.33
CA GLY A 557 -4.83 21.10 21.33
C GLY A 557 -3.33 20.97 21.04
N ALA A 558 -2.78 19.80 21.37
CA ALA A 558 -1.34 19.57 21.38
C ALA A 558 -0.64 19.87 20.04
N LEU A 559 -1.24 19.49 18.90
CA LEU A 559 -0.65 19.77 17.58
C LEU A 559 -0.56 21.27 17.27
N LYS A 560 -1.56 22.06 17.69
CA LYS A 560 -1.64 23.50 17.37
C LYS A 560 -0.72 24.35 18.25
N VAL A 561 -0.48 23.93 19.50
CA VAL A 561 0.38 24.67 20.43
C VAL A 561 1.86 24.26 20.36
N TYR A 562 2.20 23.21 19.60
CA TYR A 562 3.57 22.74 19.46
C TYR A 562 4.52 23.86 19.01
N GLY A 563 5.63 24.02 19.72
CA GLY A 563 6.63 25.05 19.44
C GLY A 563 6.22 26.49 19.81
N SER A 564 5.00 26.73 20.29
CA SER A 564 4.53 28.08 20.68
C SER A 564 4.94 28.49 22.10
N GLY A 565 5.43 27.56 22.92
CA GLY A 565 5.68 27.74 24.36
C GLY A 565 4.43 27.62 25.24
N ASN A 566 3.23 27.57 24.65
CA ASN A 566 1.99 27.37 25.39
C ASN A 566 1.77 25.90 25.77
N LYS A 567 1.13 25.66 26.91
CA LYS A 567 0.67 24.33 27.32
C LYS A 567 -0.64 23.97 26.60
N ALA A 568 -0.75 22.73 26.14
CA ALA A 568 -2.00 22.21 25.61
C ALA A 568 -3.10 22.20 26.68
N LYS A 569 -4.34 22.46 26.26
CA LYS A 569 -5.51 22.36 27.13
C LYS A 569 -6.28 21.09 26.79
N PHE A 570 -6.32 20.16 27.73
CA PHE A 570 -7.02 18.89 27.56
C PHE A 570 -8.34 18.86 28.31
N ASP A 571 -9.34 18.25 27.69
CA ASP A 571 -10.42 17.58 28.41
C ASP A 571 -9.85 16.32 29.07
N TRP A 572 -9.98 16.24 30.40
CA TRP A 572 -9.41 15.19 31.23
C TRP A 572 -10.31 13.96 31.36
N ASN A 573 -11.55 14.02 30.86
CA ASN A 573 -12.46 12.89 30.89
C ASN A 573 -11.97 11.76 29.99
N ARG A 574 -11.97 10.53 30.54
CA ARG A 574 -11.72 9.29 29.78
C ARG A 574 -13.01 8.84 29.10
N VAL A 575 -12.90 8.12 27.98
CA VAL A 575 -14.02 7.62 27.16
C VAL A 575 -13.88 6.12 26.98
#